data_AF-A0A010RP74-F1
#
_entry.id   AF-A0A010RP74-F1
#
_cell.length_a   1.000
_cell.length_b   1.000
_cell.length_c   1.000
_cell.angle_alpha   90.00
_cell.angle_beta   90.00
_cell.angle_gamma   90.00
#
_symmetry.space_group_name_H-M   'P 1'
#
loop_
_entity.id
_entity.type
_entity.pdbx_description
1 polymer ?
#
loop_
_entity_poly.entity_id
_entity_poly.type
_entity_poly.pdbx_seq_one_letter_code
_entity_poly.pdbx_strand_id
1 'polypeptide(L)'
;MTEATNIWTATASEITNAVRESLIAMGCGEPQTGDVYDQLLLLGRSGVEELVPSVSKFGAREFESVMAVVVDLLGGDGIAVHGELPIWLRVYPSVEGKLPAFSVDDWRWIRLSSIQEVQPRRAIAIGEDTSKWQLMVNVVANGQVYHATQRLFLGASVEKPVDRLLTLVSAAVSEEQRRRMQL
;
A
#
# COMPACT_ATOMS: atom_id res chain seq x y z
N MET A 1 -17.16 -12.73 -11.22
CA MET A 1 -15.87 -12.11 -11.57
C MET A 1 -15.95 -11.66 -13.01
N THR A 2 -15.62 -10.40 -13.30
CA THR A 2 -15.66 -9.85 -14.66
C THR A 2 -14.41 -10.26 -15.45
N GLU A 3 -14.49 -10.30 -16.77
CA GLU A 3 -13.36 -10.66 -17.66
C GLU A 3 -12.12 -9.78 -17.44
N ALA A 4 -12.30 -8.48 -17.19
CA ALA A 4 -11.22 -7.56 -16.83
C ALA A 4 -10.49 -7.95 -15.54
N THR A 5 -11.19 -8.48 -14.53
CA THR A 5 -10.58 -8.93 -13.27
C THR A 5 -9.66 -10.13 -13.51
N ASN A 6 -10.03 -11.02 -14.44
CA ASN A 6 -9.22 -12.18 -14.80
C ASN A 6 -7.95 -11.76 -15.55
N ILE A 7 -8.06 -10.79 -16.46
CA ILE A 7 -6.91 -10.24 -17.20
C ILE A 7 -5.94 -9.55 -16.24
N TRP A 8 -6.44 -8.75 -15.29
CA TRP A 8 -5.58 -8.08 -14.31
C TRP A 8 -4.87 -9.06 -13.38
N THR A 9 -5.56 -10.11 -12.94
CA THR A 9 -4.96 -11.14 -12.06
C THR A 9 -3.88 -11.93 -12.79
N ALA A 10 -4.12 -12.31 -14.04
CA ALA A 10 -3.13 -12.99 -14.87
C ALA A 10 -1.90 -12.10 -15.12
N THR A 11 -2.12 -10.85 -15.51
CA THR A 11 -1.04 -9.87 -15.75
C THR A 11 -0.26 -9.59 -14.47
N ALA A 12 -0.94 -9.42 -13.33
CA ALA A 12 -0.29 -9.22 -12.03
C ALA A 12 0.60 -10.41 -11.65
N SER A 13 0.15 -11.64 -11.92
CA SER A 13 0.93 -12.86 -11.68
C SER A 13 2.14 -12.96 -12.63
N GLU A 14 1.99 -12.54 -13.88
CA GLU A 14 3.09 -12.46 -14.86
C GLU A 14 4.15 -11.46 -14.39
N ILE A 15 3.74 -10.26 -13.96
CA ILE A 15 4.61 -9.23 -13.41
C ILE A 15 5.38 -9.74 -12.18
N THR A 16 4.69 -10.33 -11.20
CA THR A 16 5.35 -10.80 -9.96
C THR A 16 6.35 -11.91 -10.24
N ASN A 17 6.05 -12.82 -11.18
CA ASN A 17 6.97 -13.88 -11.59
C ASN A 17 8.18 -13.33 -12.35
N ALA A 18 7.98 -12.42 -13.31
CA ALA A 18 9.08 -11.83 -14.08
C ALA A 18 10.06 -11.06 -13.19
N VAL A 19 9.55 -10.30 -12.19
CA VAL A 19 10.41 -9.62 -11.23
C VAL A 19 11.15 -10.62 -10.33
N ARG A 20 10.49 -11.68 -9.87
CA ARG A 20 11.13 -12.76 -9.11
C ARG A 20 12.27 -13.41 -9.90
N GLU A 21 12.04 -13.76 -11.16
CA GLU A 21 13.05 -14.37 -12.03
C GLU A 21 14.23 -13.42 -12.26
N SER A 22 13.96 -12.11 -12.44
CA SER A 22 15.00 -11.09 -12.55
C SER A 22 15.88 -11.01 -11.29
N LEU A 23 15.28 -11.04 -10.10
CA LEU A 23 16.02 -11.08 -8.83
C LEU A 23 16.89 -12.33 -8.69
N ILE A 24 16.36 -13.49 -9.08
CA ILE A 24 17.11 -14.77 -9.07
C ILE A 24 18.30 -14.69 -10.04
N ALA A 25 18.09 -14.16 -11.24
CA ALA A 25 19.14 -14.00 -12.26
C ALA A 25 20.28 -13.07 -11.80
N MET A 26 20.00 -12.10 -10.92
CA MET A 26 21.00 -11.23 -10.31
C MET A 26 21.80 -11.91 -9.17
N GLY A 27 21.49 -13.16 -8.84
CA GLY A 27 22.19 -13.92 -7.80
C GLY A 27 21.71 -13.64 -6.37
N CYS A 28 20.51 -13.06 -6.21
CA CYS A 28 19.95 -12.71 -4.90
C CYS A 28 19.39 -13.90 -4.09
N GLY A 29 19.50 -15.14 -4.61
CA GLY A 29 18.83 -16.32 -4.03
C GLY A 29 17.31 -16.31 -4.28
N GLU A 30 16.55 -17.07 -3.51
CA GLU A 30 15.08 -17.10 -3.62
C GLU A 30 14.49 -15.84 -2.94
N PRO A 31 13.86 -14.91 -3.68
CA PRO A 31 13.39 -13.65 -3.11
C PRO A 31 12.11 -13.84 -2.31
N GLN A 32 12.00 -13.14 -1.18
CA GLN A 32 10.76 -13.04 -0.43
C GLN A 32 9.77 -12.11 -1.14
N THR A 33 8.51 -12.19 -0.75
CA THR A 33 7.44 -11.33 -1.27
C THR A 33 7.75 -9.83 -1.14
N GLY A 34 8.42 -9.44 -0.03
CA GLY A 34 8.89 -8.07 0.17
C GLY A 34 9.93 -7.64 -0.87
N ASP A 35 10.93 -8.49 -1.13
CA ASP A 35 12.00 -8.23 -2.11
C ASP A 35 11.43 -8.01 -3.52
N VAL A 36 10.43 -8.80 -3.91
CA VAL A 36 9.75 -8.65 -5.20
C VAL A 36 9.03 -7.30 -5.28
N TYR A 37 8.37 -6.88 -4.21
CA TYR A 37 7.66 -5.60 -4.19
C TYR A 37 8.62 -4.40 -4.22
N ASP A 38 9.71 -4.45 -3.46
CA ASP A 38 10.71 -3.39 -3.45
C ASP A 38 11.37 -3.25 -4.83
N GLN A 39 11.66 -4.37 -5.49
CA GLN A 39 12.19 -4.35 -6.86
C GLN A 39 11.17 -3.77 -7.86
N LEU A 40 9.88 -4.06 -7.71
CA LEU A 40 8.83 -3.44 -8.53
C LEU A 40 8.79 -1.92 -8.38
N LEU A 41 8.91 -1.42 -7.15
CA LEU A 41 8.96 0.02 -6.86
C LEU A 41 10.18 0.69 -7.49
N LEU A 42 11.32 -0.01 -7.55
CA LEU A 42 12.55 0.49 -8.18
C LEU A 42 12.46 0.52 -9.70
N LEU A 43 11.93 -0.54 -10.32
CA LEU A 43 11.78 -0.63 -11.77
C LEU A 43 10.79 0.42 -12.30
N GLY A 44 9.73 0.69 -11.53
CA GLY A 44 8.61 1.50 -11.98
C GLY A 44 7.95 0.93 -13.23
N ARG A 45 7.07 1.71 -13.85
CA ARG A 45 6.31 1.25 -15.03
C ARG A 45 7.22 0.83 -16.19
N SER A 46 8.21 1.66 -16.54
CA SER A 46 9.07 1.40 -17.70
C SER A 46 9.90 0.12 -17.54
N GLY A 47 10.47 -0.12 -16.36
CA GLY A 47 11.19 -1.37 -16.10
C GLY A 47 10.26 -2.60 -16.11
N VAL A 48 9.01 -2.44 -15.65
CA VAL A 48 8.01 -3.50 -15.76
C VAL A 48 7.62 -3.78 -17.21
N GLU A 49 7.52 -2.75 -18.07
CA GLU A 49 7.27 -2.91 -19.51
C GLU A 49 8.41 -3.65 -20.23
N GLU A 50 9.66 -3.47 -19.78
CA GLU A 50 10.80 -4.23 -20.30
C GLU A 50 10.76 -5.71 -19.93
N LEU A 51 10.36 -6.02 -18.70
CA LEU A 51 10.24 -7.42 -18.23
C LEU A 51 8.99 -8.11 -18.75
N VAL A 52 7.88 -7.36 -18.87
CA VAL A 52 6.58 -7.86 -19.30
C VAL A 52 6.03 -6.95 -20.40
N PRO A 53 6.40 -7.19 -21.68
CA PRO A 53 6.05 -6.30 -22.79
C PRO A 53 4.55 -6.08 -23.01
N SER A 54 3.71 -7.02 -22.57
CA SER A 54 2.24 -6.89 -22.62
C SER A 54 1.74 -5.68 -21.82
N VAL A 55 2.50 -5.23 -20.81
CA VAL A 55 2.16 -4.09 -19.95
C VAL A 55 2.07 -2.78 -20.72
N SER A 56 2.86 -2.64 -21.79
CA SER A 56 2.87 -1.45 -22.65
C SER A 56 1.52 -1.13 -23.29
N LYS A 57 0.62 -2.12 -23.35
CA LYS A 57 -0.73 -1.98 -23.93
C LYS A 57 -1.74 -1.35 -22.99
N PHE A 58 -1.46 -1.29 -21.68
CA PHE A 58 -2.39 -0.74 -20.70
C PHE A 58 -2.29 0.78 -20.61
N GLY A 59 -3.44 1.45 -20.50
CA GLY A 59 -3.48 2.85 -20.09
C GLY A 59 -2.97 3.05 -18.66
N ALA A 60 -2.71 4.30 -18.25
CA ALA A 60 -2.26 4.62 -16.89
C ALA A 60 -3.17 4.03 -15.79
N ARG A 61 -4.49 4.22 -15.92
CA ARG A 61 -5.48 3.71 -14.95
C ARG A 61 -5.56 2.19 -14.88
N GLU A 62 -5.41 1.52 -16.02
CA GLU A 62 -5.43 0.06 -16.06
C GLU A 62 -4.17 -0.50 -15.42
N PHE A 63 -3.02 0.10 -15.68
CA PHE A 63 -1.77 -0.25 -15.01
C PHE A 63 -1.86 -0.06 -13.49
N GLU A 64 -2.45 1.06 -13.03
CA GLU A 64 -2.71 1.29 -11.60
C GLU A 64 -3.61 0.21 -10.99
N SER A 65 -4.64 -0.23 -11.72
CA SER A 65 -5.53 -1.32 -11.30
C SER A 65 -4.79 -2.65 -11.21
N VAL A 66 -3.91 -2.97 -12.17
CA VAL A 66 -3.04 -4.15 -12.12
C VAL A 66 -2.09 -4.06 -10.92
N MET A 67 -1.49 -2.90 -10.66
CA MET A 67 -0.59 -2.70 -9.51
C MET A 67 -1.33 -2.88 -8.17
N ALA A 68 -2.60 -2.49 -8.08
CA ALA A 68 -3.42 -2.76 -6.90
C ALA A 68 -3.65 -4.27 -6.68
N VAL A 69 -3.72 -5.07 -7.74
CA VAL A 69 -3.80 -6.55 -7.66
C VAL A 69 -2.44 -7.14 -7.29
N VAL A 70 -1.34 -6.60 -7.81
CA VAL A 70 0.03 -6.99 -7.42
C VAL A 70 0.25 -6.78 -5.91
N VAL A 71 -0.20 -5.65 -5.36
CA VAL A 71 -0.15 -5.40 -3.91
C VAL A 71 -0.88 -6.49 -3.14
N ASP A 72 -2.09 -6.87 -3.56
CA ASP A 72 -2.87 -7.93 -2.90
C ASP A 72 -2.15 -9.29 -2.96
N LEU A 73 -1.60 -9.67 -4.12
CA LEU A 73 -0.84 -10.90 -4.29
C LEU A 73 0.42 -10.93 -3.41
N LEU A 74 1.03 -9.76 -3.17
CA LEU A 74 2.24 -9.61 -2.38
C LEU A 74 1.96 -9.29 -0.90
N GLY A 75 0.85 -9.79 -0.37
CA GLY A 75 0.52 -9.71 1.06
C GLY A 75 -0.30 -8.47 1.48
N GLY A 76 -0.88 -7.75 0.52
CA GLY A 76 -1.80 -6.65 0.76
C GLY A 76 -1.14 -5.30 1.06
N ASP A 77 -1.92 -4.34 1.50
CA ASP A 77 -1.47 -2.96 1.76
C ASP A 77 -0.64 -2.77 3.05
N GLY A 78 -0.46 -3.81 3.86
CA GLY A 78 0.25 -3.72 5.13
C GLY A 78 -0.48 -2.91 6.22
N ILE A 79 -1.78 -2.60 6.04
CA ILE A 79 -2.64 -2.05 7.09
C ILE A 79 -3.01 -3.19 8.04
N ALA A 80 -2.58 -3.07 9.30
CA ALA A 80 -2.90 -4.01 10.36
C ALA A 80 -3.94 -3.41 11.32
N VAL A 81 -5.04 -4.13 11.50
CA VAL A 81 -6.14 -3.76 12.41
C VAL A 81 -6.39 -4.86 13.43
N HIS A 82 -7.00 -4.50 14.57
CA HIS A 82 -7.39 -5.45 15.61
C HIS A 82 -8.82 -5.20 16.12
N GLY A 83 -9.55 -6.30 16.34
CA GLY A 83 -10.91 -6.35 16.90
C GLY A 83 -11.89 -7.04 15.95
N GLU A 84 -12.92 -7.69 16.50
CA GLU A 84 -14.01 -8.31 15.71
C GLU A 84 -14.75 -7.26 14.87
N LEU A 85 -15.00 -6.10 15.48
CA LEU A 85 -15.16 -4.84 14.78
C LEU A 85 -13.82 -4.11 14.90
N PRO A 86 -13.08 -3.86 13.80
CA PRO A 86 -11.81 -3.17 13.86
C PRO A 86 -11.92 -1.83 14.60
N ILE A 87 -11.28 -1.73 15.76
CA ILE A 87 -11.25 -0.50 16.59
C ILE A 87 -9.83 0.03 16.76
N TRP A 88 -8.82 -0.82 16.56
CA TRP A 88 -7.42 -0.46 16.68
C TRP A 88 -6.74 -0.53 15.32
N LEU A 89 -5.89 0.46 15.05
CA LEU A 89 -5.00 0.54 13.90
C LEU A 89 -3.56 0.49 14.40
N ARG A 90 -2.74 -0.39 13.82
CA ARG A 90 -1.30 -0.41 14.07
C ARG A 90 -0.64 0.67 13.22
N VAL A 91 0.15 1.53 13.85
CA VAL A 91 0.80 2.67 13.22
C VAL A 91 2.24 2.83 13.70
N TYR A 92 3.06 3.50 12.89
CA TYR A 92 4.43 3.85 13.23
C TYR A 92 4.56 5.37 13.34
N PRO A 93 5.16 5.94 14.41
CA PRO A 93 5.34 7.39 14.55
C PRO A 93 6.10 7.99 13.36
N SER A 94 5.52 8.99 12.70
CA SER A 94 6.20 9.63 11.58
C SER A 94 7.37 10.48 12.06
N VAL A 95 8.56 10.20 11.56
CA VAL A 95 9.78 10.97 11.82
C VAL A 95 10.24 11.56 10.50
N GLU A 96 10.44 12.88 10.48
CA GLU A 96 10.86 13.58 9.27
C GLU A 96 12.14 12.98 8.68
N GLY A 97 12.13 12.77 7.36
CA GLY A 97 13.26 12.18 6.62
C GLY A 97 13.50 10.69 6.89
N LYS A 98 12.63 10.00 7.66
CA LYS A 98 12.77 8.57 7.93
C LYS A 98 11.55 7.80 7.46
N LEU A 99 11.81 6.77 6.65
CA LEU A 99 10.81 5.73 6.40
C LEU A 99 10.66 4.87 7.66
N PRO A 100 9.47 4.33 7.94
CA PRO A 100 9.26 3.46 9.09
C PRO A 100 10.21 2.26 9.00
N ALA A 101 10.94 2.00 10.08
CA ALA A 101 11.69 0.76 10.19
C ALA A 101 10.68 -0.38 10.38
N PHE A 102 10.73 -1.41 9.53
CA PHE A 102 9.88 -2.59 9.67
C PHE A 102 10.21 -3.47 10.90
N SER A 103 11.00 -2.93 11.85
CA SER A 103 11.23 -3.53 13.16
C SER A 103 9.97 -3.42 14.03
N VAL A 104 9.77 -4.36 14.95
CA VAL A 104 8.55 -4.44 15.78
C VAL A 104 8.50 -3.34 16.84
N ASP A 105 9.66 -2.84 17.26
CA ASP A 105 9.84 -2.14 18.55
C ASP A 105 9.20 -0.75 18.61
N ASP A 106 8.85 -0.15 17.46
CA ASP A 106 8.33 1.21 17.37
C ASP A 106 6.84 1.30 16.96
N TRP A 107 6.20 0.17 16.66
CA TRP A 107 4.79 0.16 16.28
C TRP A 107 3.87 0.37 17.48
N ARG A 108 2.83 1.16 17.28
CA ARG A 108 1.81 1.51 18.29
C ARG A 108 0.43 1.16 17.79
N TRP A 109 -0.47 0.86 18.72
CA TRP A 109 -1.89 0.75 18.41
C TRP A 109 -2.59 2.04 18.80
N ILE A 110 -3.27 2.67 17.84
CA ILE A 110 -4.15 3.83 18.09
C ILE A 110 -5.59 3.46 17.79
N ARG A 111 -6.54 4.17 18.40
CA ARG A 111 -7.96 3.96 18.10
C ARG A 111 -8.27 4.52 16.71
N LEU A 112 -8.98 3.76 15.89
CA LEU A 112 -9.45 4.22 14.58
C LEU A 112 -10.32 5.48 14.71
N SER A 113 -11.15 5.57 15.75
CA SER A 113 -11.98 6.75 16.02
C SER A 113 -11.22 7.99 16.50
N SER A 114 -9.93 7.86 16.83
CA SER A 114 -9.07 9.01 17.16
C SER A 114 -8.42 9.66 15.93
N ILE A 115 -8.58 9.04 14.76
CA ILE A 115 -8.01 9.53 13.51
C ILE A 115 -8.83 10.71 13.01
N GLN A 116 -8.15 11.82 12.77
CA GLN A 116 -8.71 13.07 12.29
C GLN A 116 -8.59 13.17 10.76
N GLU A 117 -7.49 12.68 10.21
CA GLU A 117 -7.18 12.78 8.79
C GLU A 117 -6.46 11.52 8.30
N VAL A 118 -6.74 11.13 7.05
CA VAL A 118 -6.00 10.11 6.29
C VAL A 118 -5.39 10.82 5.09
N GLN A 119 -4.07 10.71 4.91
CA GLN A 119 -3.34 11.44 3.87
C GLN A 119 -2.32 10.54 3.18
N PRO A 120 -2.32 10.45 1.84
CA PRO A 120 -1.14 9.98 1.12
C PRO A 120 -0.03 11.04 1.24
N ARG A 121 1.16 10.64 1.68
CA ARG A 121 2.35 11.51 1.74
C ARG A 121 3.47 10.97 0.87
N ARG A 122 4.23 11.90 0.27
CA ARG A 122 5.42 11.60 -0.54
C ARG A 122 6.52 11.06 0.36
N ALA A 123 6.91 9.81 0.12
CA ALA A 123 8.08 9.20 0.73
C ALA A 123 9.30 9.38 -0.18
N ILE A 124 9.15 9.06 -1.46
CA ILE A 124 10.17 9.26 -2.49
C ILE A 124 9.50 9.94 -3.69
N ALA A 125 9.89 11.17 -3.98
CA ALA A 125 9.34 11.94 -5.10
C ALA A 125 10.49 12.54 -5.91
N ILE A 126 10.82 11.89 -7.04
CA ILE A 126 11.86 12.34 -7.97
C ILE A 126 11.16 12.95 -9.20
N GLY A 127 11.41 14.23 -9.46
CA GLY A 127 10.79 14.97 -10.56
C GLY A 127 9.31 15.31 -10.33
N GLU A 128 8.66 15.82 -11.38
CA GLU A 128 7.26 16.29 -11.33
C GLU A 128 6.22 15.24 -11.75
N ASP A 129 6.66 14.10 -12.30
CA ASP A 129 5.77 13.02 -12.72
C ASP A 129 5.25 12.24 -11.51
N THR A 130 4.01 12.53 -11.13
CA THR A 130 3.36 11.96 -9.94
C THR A 130 3.16 10.45 -10.03
N SER A 131 3.13 9.88 -11.26
CA SER A 131 3.00 8.43 -11.46
C SER A 131 4.25 7.66 -11.00
N LYS A 132 5.39 8.36 -10.87
CA LYS A 132 6.68 7.80 -10.41
C LYS A 132 6.94 8.03 -8.94
N TRP A 133 6.09 8.80 -8.26
CA TRP A 133 6.25 9.03 -6.84
C TRP A 133 5.89 7.77 -6.05
N GLN A 134 6.67 7.49 -5.02
CA GLN A 134 6.37 6.48 -4.02
C GLN A 134 5.77 7.16 -2.79
N LEU A 135 4.57 6.73 -2.44
CA LEU A 135 3.70 7.35 -1.45
C LEU A 135 3.50 6.41 -0.26
N MET A 136 3.26 6.99 0.91
CA MET A 136 2.83 6.26 2.12
C MET A 136 1.46 6.73 2.54
N VAL A 137 0.68 5.82 3.13
CA VAL A 137 -0.55 6.21 3.81
C VAL A 137 -0.21 6.64 5.23
N ASN A 138 -0.51 7.90 5.53
CA ASN A 138 -0.36 8.48 6.85
C ASN A 138 -1.72 8.79 7.47
N VAL A 139 -1.76 8.82 8.80
CA VAL A 139 -2.90 9.25 9.59
C VAL A 139 -2.50 10.32 10.58
N VAL A 140 -3.41 11.23 10.88
CA VAL A 140 -3.25 12.23 11.94
C VAL A 140 -4.15 11.84 13.10
N ALA A 141 -3.58 11.71 14.30
CA ALA A 141 -4.32 11.47 15.52
C ALA A 141 -3.70 12.28 16.66
N ASN A 142 -4.53 13.00 17.42
CA ASN A 142 -4.09 13.87 18.51
C ASN A 142 -2.98 14.86 18.10
N GLY A 143 -3.06 15.42 16.90
CA GLY A 143 -2.07 16.37 16.38
C GLY A 143 -0.71 15.75 16.01
N GLN A 144 -0.58 14.42 16.04
CA GLN A 144 0.61 13.69 15.64
C GLN A 144 0.36 12.92 14.35
N VAL A 145 1.39 12.85 13.50
CA VAL A 145 1.36 12.11 12.22
C VAL A 145 1.95 10.73 12.42
N TYR A 146 1.29 9.72 11.88
CA TYR A 146 1.75 8.34 11.90
C TYR A 146 1.69 7.72 10.52
N HIS A 147 2.57 6.76 10.24
CA HIS A 147 2.48 5.87 9.08
C HIS A 147 1.54 4.71 9.41
N ALA A 148 0.55 4.47 8.55
CA ALA A 148 -0.44 3.41 8.73
C ALA A 148 -0.12 2.14 7.93
N THR A 149 0.90 2.19 7.07
CA THR A 149 1.25 1.13 6.12
C THR A 149 2.69 0.68 6.30
N GLN A 150 2.93 -0.62 6.11
CA GLN A 150 4.25 -1.25 6.15
C GLN A 150 4.93 -1.30 4.77
N ARG A 151 4.53 -0.44 3.83
CA ARG A 151 5.12 -0.39 2.50
C ARG A 151 4.83 0.95 1.83
N LEU A 152 5.58 1.24 0.77
CA LEU A 152 5.32 2.36 -0.12
C LEU A 152 4.36 1.93 -1.23
N PHE A 153 3.77 2.89 -1.95
CA PHE A 153 2.86 2.66 -3.07
C PHE A 153 3.25 3.53 -4.24
N LEU A 154 3.23 2.99 -5.46
CA LEU A 154 3.58 3.73 -6.66
C LEU A 154 2.37 4.53 -7.17
N GLY A 155 2.49 5.85 -7.27
CA GLY A 155 1.47 6.73 -7.85
C GLY A 155 0.08 6.50 -7.27
N ALA A 156 -0.95 6.43 -8.14
CA ALA A 156 -2.33 6.29 -7.69
C ALA A 156 -2.67 4.94 -7.04
N SER A 157 -1.76 3.95 -7.02
CA SER A 157 -2.01 2.70 -6.30
C SER A 157 -2.19 2.90 -4.79
N VAL A 158 -1.77 4.06 -4.25
CA VAL A 158 -2.02 4.47 -2.86
C VAL A 158 -3.51 4.78 -2.57
N GLU A 159 -4.34 5.00 -3.57
CA GLU A 159 -5.76 5.36 -3.37
C GLU A 159 -6.54 4.23 -2.70
N LYS A 160 -6.34 2.99 -3.15
CA LYS A 160 -7.02 1.81 -2.57
C LYS A 160 -6.80 1.65 -1.05
N PRO A 161 -5.56 1.70 -0.51
CA PRO A 161 -5.37 1.63 0.94
C PRO A 161 -5.86 2.89 1.67
N VAL A 162 -5.86 4.07 1.04
CA VAL A 162 -6.49 5.27 1.59
C VAL A 162 -8.00 5.06 1.77
N ASP A 163 -8.69 4.58 0.73
CA ASP A 163 -10.14 4.32 0.76
C ASP A 163 -10.51 3.24 1.79
N ARG A 164 -9.70 2.18 1.87
CA ARG A 164 -9.87 1.14 2.89
C ARG A 164 -9.78 1.75 4.29
N LEU A 165 -8.79 2.62 4.54
CA LEU A 165 -8.60 3.22 5.85
C LEU A 165 -9.71 4.21 6.20
N LEU A 166 -10.17 5.02 5.25
CA LEU A 166 -11.34 5.89 5.42
C LEU A 166 -12.61 5.10 5.76
N THR A 167 -12.81 3.95 5.13
CA THR A 167 -13.93 3.04 5.43
C THR A 167 -13.85 2.50 6.86
N LEU A 168 -12.66 2.05 7.28
CA LEU A 168 -12.42 1.56 8.64
C LEU A 168 -12.64 2.64 9.71
N VAL A 169 -12.13 3.85 9.47
CA VAL A 169 -12.33 5.01 10.36
C VAL A 169 -13.82 5.34 10.48
N SER A 170 -14.53 5.42 9.35
CA SER A 170 -15.97 5.74 9.34
C SER A 170 -16.79 4.70 10.10
N ALA A 171 -16.48 3.41 9.93
CA ALA A 171 -17.13 2.33 10.67
C ALA A 171 -16.88 2.44 12.18
N ALA A 172 -15.62 2.68 12.59
CA ALA A 172 -15.25 2.81 14.00
C ALA A 172 -15.90 4.03 14.68
N VAL A 173 -15.94 5.18 14.00
CA VAL A 173 -16.63 6.38 14.50
C VAL A 173 -18.13 6.13 14.66
N SER A 174 -18.75 5.49 13.67
CA SER A 174 -20.19 5.18 13.71
C SER A 174 -20.54 4.23 14.86
N GLU A 175 -19.70 3.20 15.08
CA GLU A 175 -19.84 2.27 16.20
C GLU A 175 -19.73 2.98 17.55
N GLU A 176 -18.72 3.85 17.71
CA GLU A 176 -18.51 4.59 18.95
C GLU A 176 -19.69 5.53 19.25
N GLN A 177 -20.21 6.23 18.24
CA GLN A 177 -21.39 7.08 18.38
C GLN A 177 -22.62 6.26 18.77
N ARG A 178 -22.84 5.08 18.16
CA ARG A 178 -23.96 4.20 18.50
C ARG A 178 -23.91 3.78 19.97
N ARG A 179 -22.73 3.36 20.46
CA ARG A 179 -22.55 2.97 21.86
C ARG A 179 -22.80 4.13 22.83
N ARG A 180 -22.39 5.35 22.47
CA ARG A 180 -22.64 6.55 23.29
C ARG A 180 -24.12 6.91 23.39
N MET A 181 -24.94 6.60 22.38
CA MET A 181 -26.39 6.84 22.41
C MET A 181 -27.18 5.77 23.19
N GLN A 182 -26.55 4.65 23.54
CA GLN A 182 -27.17 3.54 24.29
C GLN A 182 -26.88 3.60 25.80
N LEU A 183 -26.03 4.55 26.22
CA LEU A 183 -25.67 4.85 27.61
C LEU A 183 -26.44 6.06 28.10
#